data_AF-A0A917ELI2-F1
#
_entry.id   AF-A0A917ELI2-F1
#
_cell.length_a   1.000
_cell.length_b   1.000
_cell.length_c   1.000
_cell.angle_alpha   90.00
_cell.angle_beta   90.00
_cell.angle_gamma   90.00
#
_symmetry.space_group_name_H-M   'P 1'
#
loop_
_entity.id
_entity.type
_entity.pdbx_description
1 polymer ?
#
loop_
_entity_poly.entity_id
_entity_poly.type
_entity_poly.pdbx_seq_one_letter_code
_entity_poly.pdbx_strand_id
1 'polypeptide(L)'
;MQEVKKTVFLGALLAAVIGAPVDAEPLLCDDPALSVSTADATTRDLTCTAASDARKAVEICGLSQTQPIEIKIVDSPIHNIGDCLAVFDCNQSQILVIDPDLLRGHLEPGDAYAALPNNVVFRSLLTHELAHALVHQSSEGRNIAPVDHEYIASALELVALSPTHRKTLLDAGGVEPPVSADLIDIFIYGIAPRRFAATAYLFFEANGCETIEGIIDGSSSFQVER
;
A
#
# COMPACT_ATOMS: atom_id res chain seq x y z
N MET A 1 64.38 40.01 35.41
CA MET A 1 63.72 39.67 34.13
C MET A 1 64.12 38.23 33.83
N GLN A 2 63.26 37.22 33.69
CA GLN A 2 61.86 37.13 33.28
C GLN A 2 61.28 35.82 33.86
N GLU A 3 60.04 35.87 34.37
CA GLU A 3 59.28 34.69 34.76
C GLU A 3 58.61 34.04 33.55
N VAL A 4 58.69 32.72 33.44
CA VAL A 4 58.02 31.93 32.40
C VAL A 4 56.71 31.35 32.98
N LYS A 5 55.57 31.96 32.62
CA LYS A 5 54.23 31.45 32.95
C LYS A 5 53.91 30.23 32.08
N LYS A 6 53.64 29.09 32.71
CA LYS A 6 53.07 27.90 32.07
C LYS A 6 51.56 28.06 31.96
N THR A 7 51.06 28.25 30.74
CA THR A 7 49.62 28.26 30.44
C THR A 7 49.17 26.82 30.20
N VAL A 8 48.30 26.31 31.07
CA VAL A 8 47.63 25.01 30.90
C VAL A 8 46.38 25.23 30.05
N PHE A 9 46.35 24.69 28.84
CA PHE A 9 45.14 24.65 28.01
C PHE A 9 44.28 23.46 28.42
N LEU A 10 43.11 23.75 29.00
CA LEU A 10 42.07 22.76 29.28
C LEU A 10 41.25 22.58 28.00
N GLY A 11 41.52 21.51 27.24
CA GLY A 11 40.76 21.16 26.04
C GLY A 11 39.40 20.58 26.42
N ALA A 12 38.32 21.31 26.11
CA ALA A 12 36.96 20.79 26.20
C ALA A 12 36.71 19.83 25.03
N LEU A 13 36.54 18.53 25.33
CA LEU A 13 36.15 17.51 24.36
C LEU A 13 34.64 17.63 24.12
N LEU A 14 34.24 18.28 23.02
CA LEU A 14 32.84 18.34 22.60
C LEU A 14 32.51 17.03 21.87
N ALA A 15 31.88 16.08 22.56
CA ALA A 15 31.38 14.86 21.94
C ALA A 15 30.15 15.20 21.08
N ALA A 16 30.33 15.22 19.77
CA ALA A 16 29.23 15.32 18.82
C ALA A 16 28.43 14.01 18.85
N VAL A 17 27.25 14.03 19.48
CA VAL A 17 26.27 12.95 19.35
C VAL A 17 25.72 13.02 17.94
N ILE A 18 26.23 12.15 17.06
CA ILE A 18 25.66 11.95 15.72
C ILE A 18 24.35 11.20 15.94
N GLY A 19 23.22 11.91 15.86
CA GLY A 19 21.90 11.29 15.89
C GLY A 19 21.73 10.44 14.62
N ALA A 20 21.75 9.13 14.78
CA ALA A 20 21.21 8.24 13.76
C ALA A 20 19.69 8.52 13.65
N PRO A 21 19.09 8.44 12.45
CA PRO A 21 17.64 8.46 12.33
C PRO A 21 17.09 7.31 13.19
N VAL A 22 16.32 7.67 14.21
CA VAL A 22 15.60 6.70 15.03
C VAL A 22 14.37 6.33 14.23
N ASP A 23 14.35 5.11 13.68
CA ASP A 23 13.10 4.53 13.18
C ASP A 23 12.11 4.52 14.35
N ALA A 24 10.91 5.07 14.12
CA ALA A 24 9.87 5.09 15.13
C ALA A 24 9.50 3.64 15.50
N GLU A 25 9.50 3.32 16.80
CA GLU A 25 9.04 2.01 17.26
C GLU A 25 7.56 1.81 16.86
N PRO A 26 7.20 0.65 16.29
CA PRO A 26 5.82 0.38 15.89
C PRO A 26 4.86 0.45 17.09
N LEU A 27 3.76 1.17 16.92
CA LEU A 27 2.69 1.25 17.92
C LEU A 27 1.47 0.48 17.45
N LEU A 28 0.90 -0.35 18.33
CA LEU A 28 -0.31 -1.13 18.04
C LEU A 28 -1.51 -0.21 17.80
N CYS A 29 -2.35 -0.60 16.84
CA CYS A 29 -3.69 -0.08 16.68
C CYS A 29 -4.65 -0.75 17.67
N ASP A 30 -5.90 -0.27 17.73
CA ASP A 30 -6.99 -0.95 18.45
C ASP A 30 -7.22 -2.38 17.91
N ASP A 31 -6.98 -2.58 16.61
CA ASP A 31 -6.83 -3.91 16.02
C ASP A 31 -5.42 -4.45 16.31
N PRO A 32 -5.27 -5.50 17.13
CA PRO A 32 -3.95 -6.01 17.53
C PRO A 32 -3.20 -6.70 16.38
N ALA A 33 -3.84 -6.96 15.25
CA ALA A 33 -3.18 -7.48 14.05
C ALA A 33 -2.50 -6.36 13.23
N LEU A 34 -2.68 -5.09 13.61
CA LEU A 34 -2.15 -3.94 12.89
C LEU A 34 -1.29 -3.07 13.82
N SER A 35 -0.18 -2.59 13.30
CA SER A 35 0.69 -1.62 13.97
C SER A 35 1.13 -0.54 13.00
N VAL A 36 1.44 0.65 13.52
CA VAL A 36 1.88 1.80 12.71
C VAL A 36 3.19 2.37 13.26
N SER A 37 4.13 2.61 12.36
CA SER A 37 5.42 3.25 12.65
C SER A 37 5.42 4.67 12.09
N THR A 38 5.20 5.65 12.98
CA THR A 38 5.29 7.09 12.69
C THR A 38 5.52 7.88 13.99
N ALA A 39 6.17 9.03 13.88
CA ALA A 39 6.37 9.95 15.01
C ALA A 39 5.15 10.83 15.30
N ASP A 40 4.22 10.98 14.35
CA ASP A 40 3.03 11.82 14.49
C ASP A 40 1.80 11.02 14.94
N ALA A 41 1.27 11.37 16.12
CA ALA A 41 0.10 10.72 16.69
C ALA A 41 -1.16 10.89 15.83
N THR A 42 -1.31 12.01 15.12
CA THR A 42 -2.48 12.26 14.25
C THR A 42 -2.47 11.32 13.06
N THR A 43 -1.32 11.22 12.38
CA THR A 43 -1.08 10.29 11.28
C THR A 43 -1.23 8.85 11.72
N ARG A 44 -0.77 8.49 12.93
CA ARG A 44 -1.01 7.15 13.49
C ARG A 44 -2.49 6.83 13.60
N ASP A 45 -3.29 7.70 14.22
CA ASP A 45 -4.71 7.45 14.46
C ASP A 45 -5.50 7.37 13.13
N LEU A 46 -5.16 8.23 12.17
CA LEU A 46 -5.66 8.17 10.80
C LEU A 46 -5.34 6.81 10.14
N THR A 47 -4.08 6.38 10.23
CA THR A 47 -3.60 5.15 9.60
C THR A 47 -4.23 3.91 10.21
N CYS A 48 -4.30 3.83 11.55
CA CYS A 48 -4.97 2.72 12.24
C CYS A 48 -6.45 2.61 11.84
N THR A 49 -7.15 3.74 11.75
CA THR A 49 -8.55 3.77 11.31
C THR A 49 -8.68 3.29 9.86
N ALA A 50 -7.87 3.84 8.95
CA ALA A 50 -7.88 3.49 7.54
C ALA A 50 -7.54 2.02 7.30
N ALA A 51 -6.54 1.48 8.01
CA ALA A 51 -6.12 0.09 7.92
C ALA A 51 -7.17 -0.88 8.45
N SER A 52 -7.82 -0.53 9.57
CA SER A 52 -8.92 -1.34 10.12
C SER A 52 -10.12 -1.40 9.17
N ASP A 53 -10.43 -0.30 8.48
CA ASP A 53 -11.50 -0.26 7.48
C ASP A 53 -11.09 -1.01 6.20
N ALA A 54 -9.84 -0.84 5.75
CA ALA A 54 -9.28 -1.58 4.62
C ALA A 54 -9.35 -3.09 4.85
N ARG A 55 -8.97 -3.55 6.05
CA ARG A 55 -9.00 -4.97 6.42
C ARG A 55 -10.40 -5.56 6.24
N LYS A 56 -11.42 -4.91 6.79
CA LYS A 56 -12.82 -5.33 6.64
C LYS A 56 -13.25 -5.41 5.18
N ALA A 57 -12.76 -4.50 4.34
CA ALA A 57 -13.09 -4.48 2.92
C ALA A 57 -12.39 -5.60 2.13
N VAL A 58 -11.20 -6.01 2.56
CA VAL A 58 -10.39 -7.03 1.87
C VAL A 58 -10.80 -8.45 2.28
N GLU A 59 -11.23 -8.67 3.52
CA GLU A 59 -11.61 -10.00 4.02
C GLU A 59 -12.92 -10.57 3.42
N ILE A 60 -13.64 -9.81 2.57
CA ILE A 60 -14.98 -10.17 2.06
C ILE A 60 -15.02 -11.40 1.14
N CYS A 61 -13.87 -11.84 0.61
CA CYS A 61 -13.74 -13.00 -0.29
C CYS A 61 -12.82 -14.09 0.28
N GLY A 62 -12.87 -14.31 1.59
CA GLY A 62 -12.15 -15.42 2.25
C GLY A 62 -10.66 -15.17 2.49
N LEU A 63 -10.15 -14.01 2.09
CA LEU A 63 -8.82 -13.56 2.47
C LEU A 63 -8.74 -13.43 3.99
N SER A 64 -7.65 -13.90 4.59
CA SER A 64 -7.48 -13.94 6.03
C SER A 64 -6.13 -13.36 6.44
N GLN A 65 -6.14 -12.49 7.45
CA GLN A 65 -4.92 -12.06 8.11
C GLN A 65 -4.54 -13.05 9.21
N THR A 66 -3.44 -13.77 9.02
CA THR A 66 -2.90 -14.78 9.95
C THR A 66 -1.68 -14.29 10.72
N GLN A 67 -1.01 -13.23 10.26
CA GLN A 67 0.14 -12.60 10.92
C GLN A 67 -0.07 -11.08 11.06
N PRO A 68 0.50 -10.46 12.12
CA PRO A 68 0.48 -9.01 12.25
C PRO A 68 1.14 -8.32 11.05
N ILE A 69 0.62 -7.15 10.68
CA ILE A 69 1.17 -6.31 9.62
C ILE A 69 1.57 -4.96 10.22
N GLU A 70 2.79 -4.54 9.93
CA GLU A 70 3.28 -3.20 10.24
C GLU A 70 3.00 -2.26 9.08
N ILE A 71 2.53 -1.05 9.37
CA ILE A 71 2.34 0.03 8.41
C ILE A 71 3.32 1.14 8.75
N LYS A 72 4.33 1.32 7.90
CA LYS A 72 5.34 2.36 8.08
C LYS A 72 5.00 3.57 7.22
N ILE A 73 4.92 4.72 7.85
CA ILE A 73 4.74 6.00 7.15
C ILE A 73 6.12 6.49 6.70
N VAL A 74 6.26 6.79 5.41
CA VAL A 74 7.52 7.22 4.81
C VAL A 74 7.33 8.41 3.90
N ASP A 75 8.38 9.20 3.69
CA ASP A 75 8.31 10.36 2.80
C ASP A 75 8.21 9.97 1.32
N SER A 76 8.87 8.86 0.95
CA SER A 76 8.93 8.34 -0.41
C SER A 76 9.07 6.82 -0.36
N PRO A 77 8.00 6.06 -0.62
CA PRO A 77 8.07 4.62 -0.82
C PRO A 77 8.84 4.31 -2.10
N ILE A 78 9.92 3.53 -2.00
CA ILE A 78 10.73 3.11 -3.14
C ILE A 78 10.38 1.67 -3.48
N HIS A 79 9.92 1.43 -4.71
CA HIS A 79 9.80 0.09 -5.28
C HIS A 79 10.83 -0.11 -6.40
N ASN A 80 11.13 -1.36 -6.76
CA ASN A 80 12.06 -1.72 -7.83
C ASN A 80 11.72 -1.14 -9.23
N ILE A 81 10.55 -0.52 -9.38
CA ILE A 81 10.03 0.03 -10.64
C ILE A 81 9.96 1.59 -10.59
N GLY A 82 10.35 2.21 -9.47
CA GLY A 82 10.40 3.67 -9.32
C GLY A 82 9.73 4.15 -8.03
N ASP A 83 9.37 5.44 -8.03
CA ASP A 83 8.60 6.06 -6.95
C ASP A 83 7.18 5.47 -6.95
N CYS A 84 6.75 4.97 -5.79
CA CYS A 84 5.39 4.47 -5.57
C CYS A 84 4.76 5.22 -4.40
N LEU A 85 3.43 5.31 -4.37
CA LEU A 85 2.72 5.96 -3.25
C LEU A 85 2.51 4.99 -2.07
N ALA A 86 2.59 3.69 -2.32
CA ALA A 86 2.60 2.64 -1.32
C ALA A 86 3.24 1.36 -1.89
N VAL A 87 3.61 0.43 -1.01
CA VAL A 87 4.10 -0.91 -1.36
C VAL A 87 3.98 -1.86 -0.17
N PHE A 88 3.55 -3.09 -0.41
CA PHE A 88 3.74 -4.22 0.50
C PHE A 88 5.07 -4.95 0.25
N ASP A 89 5.91 -5.05 1.28
CA ASP A 89 7.13 -5.87 1.28
C ASP A 89 6.87 -7.19 2.00
N CYS A 90 6.75 -8.27 1.23
CA CYS A 90 6.49 -9.62 1.72
C CYS A 90 7.63 -10.22 2.55
N ASN A 91 8.87 -9.73 2.42
CA ASN A 91 9.99 -10.26 3.21
C ASN A 91 9.95 -9.75 4.66
N GLN A 92 9.39 -8.55 4.85
CA GLN A 92 9.32 -7.87 6.13
C GLN A 92 7.88 -7.86 6.71
N SER A 93 6.89 -8.36 5.96
CA SER A 93 5.47 -8.30 6.32
C SER A 93 5.01 -6.88 6.67
N GLN A 94 5.49 -5.90 5.89
CA GLN A 94 5.25 -4.48 6.14
C GLN A 94 4.63 -3.80 4.92
N ILE A 95 3.79 -2.81 5.18
CA ILE A 95 3.30 -1.87 4.18
C ILE A 95 4.05 -0.56 4.39
N LEU A 96 4.74 -0.09 3.36
CA LEU A 96 5.28 1.27 3.30
C LEU A 96 4.24 2.12 2.58
N VAL A 97 3.78 3.21 3.20
CA VAL A 97 2.83 4.14 2.58
C VAL A 97 3.32 5.57 2.74
N ILE A 98 3.11 6.37 1.71
CA ILE A 98 3.50 7.77 1.73
C ILE A 98 2.79 8.53 2.86
N ASP A 99 3.51 9.47 3.47
CA ASP A 99 2.92 10.40 4.42
C ASP A 99 1.69 11.11 3.79
N PRO A 100 0.53 11.10 4.47
CA PRO A 100 -0.70 11.74 3.97
C PRO A 100 -0.53 13.21 3.57
N ASP A 101 0.36 13.95 4.24
CA ASP A 101 0.62 15.37 3.96
C ASP A 101 1.47 15.56 2.71
N LEU A 102 2.29 14.56 2.36
CA LEU A 102 3.14 14.56 1.17
C LEU A 102 2.44 13.97 -0.06
N LEU A 103 1.38 13.19 0.15
CA LEU A 103 0.66 12.45 -0.89
C LEU A 103 0.32 13.32 -2.12
N ARG A 104 -0.24 14.52 -1.92
CA ARG A 104 -0.67 15.37 -3.05
C ARG A 104 0.50 15.86 -3.90
N GLY A 105 1.65 16.10 -3.29
CA GLY A 105 2.86 16.55 -3.98
C GLY A 105 3.49 15.46 -4.86
N HIS A 106 3.13 14.20 -4.62
CA HIS A 106 3.67 13.03 -5.33
C HIS A 106 2.70 12.45 -6.38
N LEU A 107 1.54 13.07 -6.58
CA LEU A 107 0.64 12.68 -7.67
C LEU A 107 1.13 13.27 -8.99
N GLU A 108 1.25 12.42 -10.01
CA GLU A 108 1.59 12.84 -11.35
C GLU A 108 0.51 13.79 -11.94
N PRO A 109 0.89 14.74 -12.81
CA PRO A 109 -0.08 15.57 -13.50
C PRO A 109 -1.10 14.73 -14.29
N GLY A 110 -2.38 14.89 -13.97
CA GLY A 110 -3.47 14.15 -14.63
C GLY A 110 -3.78 12.78 -14.00
N ASP A 111 -3.13 12.42 -12.89
CA ASP A 111 -3.49 11.23 -12.13
C ASP A 111 -4.97 11.31 -11.66
N ALA A 112 -5.73 10.24 -11.83
CA ALA A 112 -7.12 10.15 -11.42
C ALA A 112 -7.31 10.36 -9.91
N TYR A 113 -6.33 9.97 -9.08
CA TYR A 113 -6.34 10.24 -7.65
C TYR A 113 -6.28 11.73 -7.32
N ALA A 114 -5.79 12.59 -8.23
CA ALA A 114 -5.81 14.03 -8.03
C ALA A 114 -7.24 14.59 -7.93
N ALA A 115 -8.22 13.90 -8.52
CA ALA A 115 -9.64 14.25 -8.44
C ALA A 115 -10.33 13.80 -7.14
N LEU A 116 -9.62 13.07 -6.26
CA LEU A 116 -10.14 12.59 -4.99
C LEU A 116 -9.56 13.37 -3.79
N PRO A 117 -10.27 13.38 -2.64
CA PRO A 117 -9.72 13.86 -1.37
C PRO A 117 -8.51 13.02 -0.91
N ASN A 118 -7.48 13.65 -0.31
CA ASN A 118 -6.26 12.95 0.10
C ASN A 118 -6.53 11.75 1.03
N ASN A 119 -7.43 11.89 2.00
CA ASN A 119 -7.78 10.80 2.92
C ASN A 119 -8.44 9.61 2.21
N VAL A 120 -9.14 9.86 1.10
CA VAL A 120 -9.72 8.80 0.26
C VAL A 120 -8.62 8.08 -0.50
N VAL A 121 -7.69 8.82 -1.11
CA VAL A 121 -6.55 8.24 -1.83
C VAL A 121 -5.69 7.41 -0.87
N PHE A 122 -5.34 7.95 0.29
CA PHE A 122 -4.54 7.27 1.31
C PHE A 122 -5.18 5.93 1.73
N ARG A 123 -6.49 5.92 2.00
CA ARG A 123 -7.22 4.68 2.31
C ARG A 123 -7.27 3.71 1.12
N SER A 124 -7.41 4.22 -0.10
CA SER A 124 -7.36 3.43 -1.35
C SER A 124 -6.04 2.67 -1.46
N LEU A 125 -4.92 3.39 -1.30
CA LEU A 125 -3.57 2.83 -1.34
C LEU A 125 -3.38 1.78 -0.24
N LEU A 126 -3.79 2.06 0.99
CA LEU A 126 -3.71 1.07 2.08
C LEU A 126 -4.56 -0.18 1.79
N THR A 127 -5.73 -0.04 1.18
CA THR A 127 -6.59 -1.18 0.83
C THR A 127 -5.93 -2.04 -0.23
N HIS A 128 -5.29 -1.41 -1.22
CA HIS A 128 -4.53 -2.09 -2.26
C HIS A 128 -3.38 -2.92 -1.66
N GLU A 129 -2.50 -2.30 -0.87
CA GLU A 129 -1.35 -2.99 -0.29
C GLU A 129 -1.75 -4.05 0.74
N LEU A 130 -2.81 -3.79 1.51
CA LEU A 130 -3.33 -4.77 2.46
C LEU A 130 -3.91 -5.99 1.74
N ALA A 131 -4.52 -5.81 0.56
CA ALA A 131 -4.93 -6.94 -0.27
C ALA A 131 -3.74 -7.79 -0.69
N HIS A 132 -2.62 -7.21 -1.12
CA HIS A 132 -1.40 -7.98 -1.38
C HIS A 132 -0.90 -8.76 -0.16
N ALA A 133 -0.91 -8.11 1.01
CA ALA A 133 -0.48 -8.76 2.25
C ALA A 133 -1.37 -9.95 2.61
N LEU A 134 -2.69 -9.80 2.49
CA LEU A 134 -3.64 -10.86 2.81
C LEU A 134 -3.65 -11.98 1.76
N VAL A 135 -3.43 -11.67 0.48
CA VAL A 135 -3.18 -12.70 -0.57
C VAL A 135 -1.94 -13.51 -0.22
N HIS A 136 -0.84 -12.85 0.14
CA HIS A 136 0.39 -13.52 0.53
C HIS A 136 0.20 -14.45 1.74
N GLN A 137 -0.53 -13.99 2.76
CA GLN A 137 -0.81 -14.80 3.95
C GLN A 137 -1.80 -15.95 3.66
N SER A 138 -2.75 -15.75 2.74
CA SER A 138 -3.78 -16.74 2.38
C SER A 138 -3.29 -17.77 1.36
N SER A 139 -2.20 -17.50 0.63
CA SER A 139 -1.67 -18.43 -0.36
C SER A 139 -0.94 -19.63 0.25
N GLU A 140 -0.70 -19.65 1.57
CA GLU A 140 -0.02 -20.74 2.28
C GLU A 140 1.34 -21.13 1.63
N GLY A 141 2.05 -20.14 1.08
CA GLY A 141 3.33 -20.35 0.39
C GLY A 141 3.20 -20.75 -1.08
N ARG A 142 1.98 -20.84 -1.64
CA ARG A 142 1.78 -20.91 -3.09
C ARG A 142 2.27 -19.62 -3.74
N ASN A 143 2.95 -19.76 -4.86
CA ASN A 143 3.34 -18.64 -5.70
C ASN A 143 2.14 -18.21 -6.55
N ILE A 144 1.53 -17.09 -6.20
CA ILE A 144 0.44 -16.48 -6.97
C ILE A 144 1.05 -15.58 -8.04
N ALA A 145 0.49 -15.59 -9.25
CA ALA A 145 1.04 -14.81 -10.34
C ALA A 145 0.89 -13.30 -10.06
N PRO A 146 1.82 -12.44 -10.52
CA PRO A 146 1.71 -11.00 -10.32
C PRO A 146 0.39 -10.41 -10.82
N VAL A 147 -0.11 -10.85 -11.98
CA VAL A 147 -1.40 -10.38 -12.52
C VAL A 147 -2.59 -10.70 -11.59
N ASP A 148 -2.53 -11.82 -10.88
CA ASP A 148 -3.58 -12.25 -9.96
C ASP A 148 -3.52 -11.44 -8.66
N HIS A 149 -2.30 -11.15 -8.17
CA HIS A 149 -2.10 -10.20 -7.07
C HIS A 149 -2.70 -8.83 -7.39
N GLU A 150 -2.40 -8.28 -8.57
CA GLU A 150 -2.89 -6.97 -9.00
C GLU A 150 -4.40 -6.97 -9.23
N TYR A 151 -4.97 -8.05 -9.79
CA TYR A 151 -6.41 -8.19 -9.98
C TYR A 151 -7.14 -8.09 -8.63
N ILE A 152 -6.72 -8.90 -7.64
CA ILE A 152 -7.35 -8.93 -6.32
C ILE A 152 -7.22 -7.56 -5.65
N ALA A 153 -6.02 -7.00 -5.62
CA ALA A 153 -5.77 -5.72 -4.97
C ALA A 153 -6.55 -4.57 -5.60
N SER A 154 -6.56 -4.48 -6.93
CA SER A 154 -7.29 -3.44 -7.65
C SER A 154 -8.81 -3.58 -7.51
N ALA A 155 -9.34 -4.81 -7.57
CA ALA A 155 -10.77 -5.05 -7.42
C ALA A 155 -11.24 -4.64 -6.02
N LEU A 156 -10.56 -5.12 -4.97
CA LEU A 156 -10.93 -4.85 -3.58
C LEU A 156 -10.70 -3.39 -3.17
N GLU A 157 -9.68 -2.74 -3.73
CA GLU A 157 -9.49 -1.29 -3.62
C GLU A 157 -10.75 -0.54 -4.07
N LEU A 158 -11.24 -0.82 -5.28
CA LEU A 158 -12.42 -0.12 -5.81
C LEU A 158 -13.70 -0.50 -5.06
N VAL A 159 -13.83 -1.75 -4.59
CA VAL A 159 -14.94 -2.18 -3.74
C VAL A 159 -15.01 -1.35 -2.45
N ALA A 160 -13.88 -1.05 -1.82
CA ALA A 160 -13.83 -0.26 -0.59
C ALA A 160 -14.21 1.22 -0.77
N LEU A 161 -14.19 1.74 -1.99
CA LEU A 161 -14.56 3.13 -2.27
C LEU A 161 -16.09 3.33 -2.23
N SER A 162 -16.49 4.56 -1.85
CA SER A 162 -17.88 4.98 -2.02
C SER A 162 -18.25 4.99 -3.50
N PRO A 163 -19.54 4.83 -3.87
CA PRO A 163 -19.96 4.82 -5.26
C PRO A 163 -19.51 6.05 -6.05
N THR A 164 -19.50 7.24 -5.42
CA THR A 164 -19.03 8.47 -6.04
C THR A 164 -17.53 8.45 -6.35
N HIS A 165 -16.69 8.07 -5.38
CA HIS A 165 -15.24 8.03 -5.60
C HIS A 165 -14.84 6.89 -6.55
N ARG A 166 -15.52 5.74 -6.44
CA ARG A 166 -15.36 4.62 -7.36
C ARG A 166 -15.66 5.05 -8.79
N LYS A 167 -16.78 5.76 -9.01
CA LYS A 167 -17.14 6.27 -10.34
C LYS A 167 -16.04 7.16 -10.93
N THR A 168 -15.45 8.05 -10.14
CA THR A 168 -14.33 8.89 -10.59
C THR A 168 -13.18 8.07 -11.15
N LEU A 169 -12.79 6.98 -10.48
CA LEU A 169 -11.70 6.11 -10.96
C LEU A 169 -12.13 5.25 -12.15
N LEU A 170 -13.37 4.77 -12.19
CA LEU A 170 -13.90 4.01 -13.32
C LEU A 170 -13.97 4.86 -14.60
N ASP A 171 -14.44 6.10 -14.50
CA ASP A 171 -14.51 7.04 -15.62
C ASP A 171 -13.10 7.31 -16.19
N ALA A 172 -12.09 7.43 -15.31
CA ALA A 172 -10.69 7.59 -15.73
C ALA A 172 -10.09 6.33 -16.39
N GLY A 173 -10.58 5.14 -16.04
CA GLY A 173 -10.16 3.88 -16.67
C GLY A 173 -10.69 3.68 -18.09
N GLY A 174 -11.83 4.30 -18.41
CA GLY A 174 -12.41 4.27 -19.77
C GLY A 174 -12.77 2.85 -20.24
N VAL A 175 -13.35 2.04 -19.35
CA VAL A 175 -13.78 0.66 -19.63
C VAL A 175 -15.29 0.56 -19.43
N GLU A 176 -15.96 -0.09 -20.37
CA GLU A 176 -17.39 -0.37 -20.28
C GLU A 176 -17.62 -1.89 -20.13
N PRO A 177 -18.61 -2.34 -19.34
CA PRO A 177 -18.98 -3.74 -19.25
C PRO A 177 -19.75 -4.21 -20.51
N PRO A 178 -19.73 -5.53 -20.81
CA PRO A 178 -19.02 -6.58 -20.10
C PRO A 178 -17.52 -6.57 -20.41
N VAL A 179 -16.70 -6.86 -19.40
CA VAL A 179 -15.24 -6.94 -19.54
C VAL A 179 -14.78 -8.38 -19.78
N SER A 180 -13.83 -8.58 -20.70
CA SER A 180 -13.21 -9.89 -20.92
C SER A 180 -12.11 -10.15 -19.88
N ALA A 181 -11.93 -11.41 -19.49
CA ALA A 181 -10.78 -11.86 -18.71
C ALA A 181 -9.45 -11.53 -19.40
N ASP A 182 -9.41 -11.48 -20.73
CA ASP A 182 -8.19 -11.14 -21.51
C ASP A 182 -7.69 -9.71 -21.26
N LEU A 183 -8.53 -8.84 -20.68
CA LEU A 183 -8.14 -7.47 -20.32
C LEU A 183 -7.50 -7.38 -18.92
N ILE A 184 -7.49 -8.48 -18.16
CA ILE A 184 -6.79 -8.62 -16.89
C ILE A 184 -5.42 -9.23 -17.22
N ASP A 185 -4.49 -8.36 -17.63
CA ASP A 185 -3.16 -8.72 -18.10
C ASP A 185 -2.10 -7.78 -17.49
N ILE A 186 -0.95 -8.35 -17.11
CA ILE A 186 0.12 -7.61 -16.42
C ILE A 186 0.75 -6.50 -17.28
N PHE A 187 0.75 -6.65 -18.62
CA PHE A 187 1.21 -5.59 -19.52
C PHE A 187 0.22 -4.43 -19.53
N ILE A 188 -1.08 -4.70 -19.48
CA ILE A 188 -2.11 -3.65 -19.37
C ILE A 188 -1.94 -2.89 -18.05
N TYR A 189 -1.71 -3.60 -16.94
CA TYR A 189 -1.37 -2.97 -15.67
C TYR A 189 -0.16 -2.02 -15.79
N GLY A 190 0.94 -2.48 -16.41
CA GLY A 190 2.17 -1.69 -16.52
C GLY A 190 2.04 -0.43 -17.39
N ILE A 191 1.16 -0.40 -18.39
CA ILE A 191 1.02 0.76 -19.30
C ILE A 191 -0.22 1.62 -19.01
N ALA A 192 -1.25 1.04 -18.40
CA ALA A 192 -2.53 1.68 -18.17
C ALA A 192 -3.15 1.18 -16.84
N PRO A 193 -2.51 1.46 -15.69
CA PRO A 193 -2.90 0.89 -14.39
C PRO A 193 -4.33 1.24 -14.00
N ARG A 194 -4.82 2.44 -14.33
CA ARG A 194 -6.22 2.81 -14.06
C ARG A 194 -7.23 2.06 -14.93
N ARG A 195 -6.86 1.74 -16.18
CA ARG A 195 -7.69 0.88 -17.06
C ARG A 195 -7.73 -0.55 -16.52
N PHE A 196 -6.58 -1.07 -16.08
CA PHE A 196 -6.52 -2.38 -15.43
C PHE A 196 -7.40 -2.43 -14.20
N ALA A 197 -7.29 -1.45 -13.28
CA ALA A 197 -8.07 -1.43 -12.06
C ALA A 197 -9.59 -1.34 -12.31
N ALA A 198 -10.01 -0.52 -13.27
CA ALA A 198 -11.41 -0.46 -13.68
C ALA A 198 -11.91 -1.80 -14.27
N THR A 199 -11.07 -2.47 -15.06
CA THR A 199 -11.36 -3.80 -15.60
C THR A 199 -11.49 -4.83 -14.49
N ALA A 200 -10.55 -4.85 -13.54
CA ALA A 200 -10.56 -5.77 -12.40
C ALA A 200 -11.84 -5.62 -11.56
N TYR A 201 -12.23 -4.38 -11.22
CA TYR A 201 -13.48 -4.13 -10.51
C TYR A 201 -14.72 -4.59 -11.30
N LEU A 202 -14.82 -4.26 -12.58
CA LEU A 202 -16.00 -4.63 -13.39
C LEU A 202 -16.09 -6.15 -13.59
N PHE A 203 -14.94 -6.83 -13.69
CA PHE A 203 -14.91 -8.29 -13.76
C PHE A 203 -15.32 -8.91 -12.42
N PHE A 204 -14.81 -8.38 -11.32
CA PHE A 204 -15.22 -8.77 -9.98
C PHE A 204 -16.72 -8.54 -9.75
N GLU A 205 -17.26 -7.40 -10.18
CA GLU A 205 -18.70 -7.08 -10.05
C GLU A 205 -19.58 -8.11 -10.76
N ALA A 206 -19.11 -8.66 -11.89
CA ALA A 206 -19.83 -9.67 -12.65
C ALA A 206 -19.69 -11.10 -12.10
N ASN A 207 -18.56 -11.43 -11.48
CA ASN A 207 -18.21 -12.82 -11.08
C ASN A 207 -18.19 -13.04 -9.56
N GLY A 208 -18.22 -11.97 -8.77
CA GLY A 208 -18.14 -12.02 -7.31
C GLY A 208 -16.81 -12.59 -6.81
N CYS A 209 -16.87 -13.24 -5.63
CA CYS A 209 -15.69 -13.79 -4.96
C CYS A 209 -15.14 -15.08 -5.60
N GLU A 210 -15.88 -15.76 -6.47
CA GLU A 210 -15.49 -17.07 -7.02
C GLU A 210 -14.09 -17.03 -7.68
N THR A 211 -13.80 -15.97 -8.44
CA THR A 211 -12.48 -15.81 -9.06
C THR A 211 -11.37 -15.57 -8.04
N ILE A 212 -11.63 -14.80 -6.98
CA ILE A 212 -10.64 -14.52 -5.94
C ILE A 212 -10.35 -15.80 -5.15
N GLU A 213 -11.39 -16.51 -4.74
CA GLU A 213 -11.28 -17.80 -4.04
C GLU A 213 -10.51 -18.82 -4.88
N GLY A 214 -10.83 -18.91 -6.17
CA GLY A 214 -10.13 -19.79 -7.11
C GLY A 214 -8.66 -19.42 -7.35
N ILE A 215 -8.30 -18.14 -7.31
CA ILE A 215 -6.89 -17.73 -7.35
C ILE A 215 -6.18 -18.19 -6.08
N ILE A 216 -6.80 -17.97 -4.91
CA ILE A 216 -6.19 -18.31 -3.63
C ILE A 216 -6.00 -19.82 -3.49
N ASP A 217 -6.97 -20.64 -3.90
CA ASP A 217 -6.86 -22.10 -3.85
C ASP A 217 -6.04 -22.71 -5.01
N GLY A 218 -5.73 -21.92 -6.03
CA GLY A 218 -4.92 -22.30 -7.19
C GLY A 218 -5.68 -22.97 -8.33
N SER A 219 -7.02 -22.97 -8.30
CA SER A 219 -7.88 -23.47 -9.38
C SER A 219 -8.08 -22.47 -10.53
N SER A 220 -7.76 -21.19 -10.31
CA SER A 220 -7.90 -20.11 -11.30
C SER A 220 -6.64 -19.24 -11.36
N SER A 221 -6.36 -18.68 -12.53
CA SER A 221 -5.32 -17.65 -12.73
C SER A 221 -5.58 -16.91 -14.04
N PHE A 222 -5.24 -15.63 -14.09
CA PHE A 222 -5.16 -14.83 -15.31
C PHE A 222 -3.79 -14.94 -16.00
N GLN A 223 -2.83 -15.63 -15.37
CA GLN A 223 -1.55 -15.89 -16.00
C GLN A 223 -1.73 -16.87 -17.16
N VAL A 224 -1.55 -16.37 -18.38
CA VAL A 224 -1.44 -17.22 -19.55
C VAL A 224 -0.03 -17.81 -19.61
N GLU A 225 0.10 -19.13 -19.58
CA GLU A 225 1.36 -19.81 -19.90
C GLU A 225 1.79 -19.39 -21.32
N ARG A 226 2.96 -18.74 -21.43
CA ARG A 226 3.57 -18.36 -22.71
C ARG A 226 4.71 -19.29 -23.07
#